data_AF-T1AGA2-F1
#
_entry.id   AF-T1AGA2-F1
#
_cell.length_a   1.000
_cell.length_b   1.000
_cell.length_c   1.000
_cell.angle_alpha   90.00
_cell.angle_beta   90.00
_cell.angle_gamma   90.00
#
_symmetry.space_group_name_H-M   'P 1'
#
loop_
_entity.id
_entity.type
_entity.pdbx_description
1 polymer ?
#
loop_
_entity_poly.entity_id
_entity_poly.type
_entity_poly.pdbx_seq_one_letter_code
_entity_poly.pdbx_strand_id
1 'polypeptide(L)'
;MSDLDSLQHRTQFLGPFPILRHYAARLRLREILVAHLPAPPGTRLHPADTLLLLADNIQISRMPLYGLSGWAEPYRPEVLGLTPGAMTALNDDRAARALDVLFDADRASLLTEVVVRAVREFHVDLDRVHNDSTTLTLQGAYRKADGRTVRGKRTVRAAWGHNK
;
A
#
# COMPACT_ATOMS: atom_id res chain seq x y z
N MET A 1 21.12 -41.32 9.63
CA MET A 1 19.75 -41.00 10.08
C MET A 1 19.81 -39.68 10.82
N SER A 2 19.22 -38.62 10.27
CA SER A 2 19.12 -37.33 10.98
C SER A 2 18.30 -37.52 12.25
N ASP A 3 18.80 -36.97 13.35
CA ASP A 3 18.18 -37.03 14.68
C ASP A 3 16.83 -36.27 14.67
N LEU A 4 15.74 -37.02 14.53
CA LEU A 4 14.39 -36.48 14.48
C LEU A 4 13.98 -35.83 15.82
N ASP A 5 14.68 -36.13 16.91
CA ASP A 5 14.42 -35.55 18.24
C ASP A 5 14.93 -34.10 18.36
N SER A 6 15.69 -33.61 17.37
CA SER A 6 16.13 -32.21 17.28
C SER A 6 15.12 -31.26 16.62
N LEU A 7 14.01 -31.80 16.08
CA LEU A 7 13.01 -31.02 15.35
C LEU A 7 12.11 -30.23 16.30
N GLN A 8 12.09 -28.90 16.13
CA GLN A 8 11.18 -28.00 16.85
C GLN A 8 9.98 -27.62 15.99
N HIS A 9 8.78 -27.78 16.53
CA HIS A 9 7.56 -27.28 15.92
C HIS A 9 7.39 -25.78 16.21
N ARG A 10 7.06 -25.01 15.17
CA ARG A 10 6.73 -23.59 15.29
C ARG A 10 5.39 -23.31 14.63
N THR A 11 4.44 -22.82 15.41
CA THR A 11 3.18 -22.28 14.89
C THR A 11 3.41 -20.85 14.41
N GLN A 12 2.89 -20.52 13.23
CA GLN A 12 3.04 -19.18 12.64
C GLN A 12 1.69 -18.69 12.13
N PHE A 13 1.41 -17.41 12.38
CA PHE A 13 0.23 -16.76 11.84
C PHE A 13 0.53 -16.15 10.47
N LEU A 14 -0.16 -16.66 9.44
CA LEU A 14 0.03 -16.19 8.06
C LEU A 14 -1.02 -15.15 7.64
N GLY A 15 -2.14 -15.05 8.34
CA GLY A 15 -3.25 -14.18 7.95
C GLY A 15 -3.74 -14.42 6.51
N PRO A 16 -4.34 -13.41 5.85
CA PRO A 16 -4.80 -13.49 4.46
C PRO A 16 -3.66 -13.31 3.43
N PHE A 17 -2.44 -13.07 3.89
CA PHE A 17 -1.31 -12.70 3.03
C PHE A 17 -0.94 -13.71 1.94
N PRO A 18 -1.08 -15.05 2.10
CA PRO A 18 -0.84 -15.96 0.98
C PRO A 18 -1.69 -15.62 -0.25
N ILE A 19 -2.95 -15.21 -0.04
CA ILE A 19 -3.87 -14.80 -1.11
C ILE A 19 -3.46 -13.42 -1.65
N LEU A 20 -3.20 -12.45 -0.76
CA LEU A 20 -2.81 -11.10 -1.17
C LEU A 20 -1.51 -11.09 -1.97
N ARG A 21 -0.50 -11.86 -1.54
CA ARG A 21 0.78 -11.99 -2.23
C ARG A 21 0.61 -12.69 -3.58
N HIS A 22 -0.23 -13.71 -3.68
CA HIS A 22 -0.54 -14.37 -4.95
C HIS A 22 -1.06 -13.37 -6.00
N TYR A 23 -2.09 -12.58 -5.65
CA TYR A 23 -2.66 -11.61 -6.59
C TYR A 23 -1.74 -10.40 -6.83
N ALA A 24 -1.04 -9.90 -5.80
CA ALA A 24 -0.07 -8.83 -5.96
C ALA A 24 1.07 -9.22 -6.90
N ALA A 25 1.54 -10.47 -6.85
CA ALA A 25 2.57 -10.99 -7.75
C ALA A 25 2.07 -11.13 -9.19
N ARG A 26 0.86 -11.66 -9.41
CA ARG A 26 0.24 -11.75 -10.74
C ARG A 26 0.04 -10.37 -11.40
N LEU A 27 -0.36 -9.41 -10.58
CA LEU A 27 -0.46 -7.99 -10.96
C LEU A 27 0.90 -7.28 -11.06
N ARG A 28 2.00 -7.91 -10.64
CA ARG A 28 3.34 -7.30 -10.59
C ARG A 28 3.34 -5.94 -9.88
N LEU A 29 2.53 -5.82 -8.81
CA LEU A 29 2.28 -4.53 -8.17
C LEU A 29 3.58 -3.90 -7.64
N ARG A 30 4.46 -4.73 -7.05
CA ARG A 30 5.71 -4.24 -6.50
C ARG A 30 6.61 -3.68 -7.60
N GLU A 31 6.71 -4.39 -8.72
CA GLU A 31 7.53 -4.01 -9.87
C GLU A 31 7.04 -2.71 -10.49
N ILE A 32 5.73 -2.57 -10.68
CA ILE A 32 5.11 -1.33 -11.16
C ILE A 32 5.41 -0.20 -10.17
N LEU A 33 5.17 -0.41 -8.87
CA LEU A 33 5.46 0.61 -7.85
C LEU A 33 6.94 1.00 -7.84
N VAL A 34 7.88 0.06 -7.95
CA VAL A 34 9.32 0.36 -8.01
C VAL A 34 9.66 1.18 -9.25
N ALA A 35 9.07 0.87 -10.40
CA ALA A 35 9.32 1.60 -11.64
C ALA A 35 8.83 3.06 -11.59
N HIS A 36 7.74 3.32 -10.86
CA HIS A 36 7.13 4.66 -10.77
C HIS A 36 7.52 5.46 -9.53
N LEU A 37 8.11 4.83 -8.51
CA LEU A 37 8.40 5.46 -7.23
C LEU A 37 9.91 5.44 -6.96
N PRO A 38 10.63 6.55 -7.26
CA PRO A 38 12.05 6.63 -6.98
C PRO A 38 12.29 6.52 -5.46
N ALA A 39 13.23 5.67 -5.06
CA ALA A 39 13.67 5.58 -3.67
C ALA A 39 14.64 6.74 -3.34
N PRO A 40 14.36 7.56 -2.32
CA PRO A 40 15.31 8.55 -1.85
C PRO A 40 16.64 7.91 -1.39
N PRO A 41 17.78 8.62 -1.44
CA PRO A 41 19.03 8.13 -0.86
C PRO A 41 18.87 7.74 0.62
N GLY A 42 19.52 6.66 1.06
CA GLY A 42 19.43 6.18 2.45
C GLY A 42 18.10 5.51 2.83
N THR A 43 17.30 5.14 1.84
CA THR A 43 16.05 4.40 2.06
C THR A 43 16.32 3.00 2.60
N ARG A 44 15.87 2.74 3.84
CA ARG A 44 15.96 1.41 4.50
C ARG A 44 14.76 0.50 4.19
N LEU A 45 13.64 1.10 3.80
CA LEU A 45 12.40 0.44 3.43
C LEU A 45 11.86 1.16 2.19
N HIS A 46 11.78 0.47 1.06
CA HIS A 46 11.41 1.07 -0.22
C HIS A 46 9.98 1.63 -0.18
N PRO A 47 9.68 2.81 -0.77
CA PRO A 47 8.32 3.35 -0.79
C PRO A 47 7.28 2.36 -1.32
N ALA A 48 7.62 1.61 -2.38
CA ALA A 48 6.79 0.53 -2.91
C ALA A 48 6.38 -0.51 -1.86
N ASP A 49 7.32 -0.96 -1.01
CA ASP A 49 7.06 -1.97 0.01
C ASP A 49 6.15 -1.40 1.11
N THR A 50 6.40 -0.16 1.53
CA THR A 50 5.54 0.55 2.49
C THR A 50 4.12 0.75 1.96
N LEU A 51 3.96 1.13 0.69
CA LEU A 51 2.65 1.36 0.08
C LEU A 51 1.86 0.07 -0.13
N LEU A 52 2.52 -1.04 -0.46
CA LEU A 52 1.89 -2.35 -0.49
C LEU A 52 1.38 -2.76 0.90
N LEU A 53 2.19 -2.53 1.93
CA LEU A 53 1.79 -2.80 3.31
C LEU A 53 0.60 -1.93 3.74
N LEU A 54 0.57 -0.66 3.33
CA LEU A 54 -0.58 0.22 3.58
C LEU A 54 -1.83 -0.25 2.83
N ALA A 55 -1.69 -0.75 1.60
CA ALA A 55 -2.80 -1.33 0.85
C ALA A 55 -3.36 -2.57 1.56
N ASP A 56 -2.49 -3.46 2.06
CA ASP A 56 -2.90 -4.61 2.87
C ASP A 56 -3.60 -4.15 4.15
N ASN A 57 -3.05 -3.13 4.82
CA ASN A 57 -3.64 -2.60 6.04
C ASN A 57 -5.07 -2.09 5.80
N ILE A 58 -5.31 -1.34 4.72
CA ILE A 58 -6.64 -0.83 4.35
C ILE A 58 -7.62 -1.98 4.08
N GLN A 59 -7.16 -3.07 3.48
CA GLN A 59 -7.99 -4.25 3.19
C GLN A 59 -8.33 -5.06 4.43
N ILE A 60 -7.39 -5.19 5.38
CA ILE A 60 -7.50 -6.13 6.51
C ILE A 60 -8.01 -5.46 7.79
N SER A 61 -7.39 -4.35 8.22
CA SER A 61 -7.57 -3.85 9.60
C SER A 61 -7.82 -2.35 9.70
N ARG A 62 -7.44 -1.56 8.68
CA ARG A 62 -7.61 -0.10 8.61
C ARG A 62 -7.00 0.61 9.82
N MET A 63 -5.81 0.19 10.23
CA MET A 63 -5.12 0.80 11.36
C MET A 63 -4.59 2.19 10.99
N PRO A 64 -4.62 3.15 11.92
CA PRO A 64 -3.98 4.44 11.69
C PRO A 64 -2.46 4.27 11.52
N LEU A 65 -1.81 5.23 10.84
CA LEU A 65 -0.37 5.16 10.53
C LEU A 65 0.52 4.92 11.76
N TYR A 66 0.20 5.57 12.89
CA TYR A 66 0.94 5.38 14.15
C TYR A 66 0.80 3.97 14.75
N GLY A 67 -0.24 3.23 14.37
CA GLY A 67 -0.48 1.85 14.80
C GLY A 67 0.05 0.81 13.82
N LEU A 68 0.66 1.22 12.70
CA LEU A 68 1.04 0.32 11.61
C LEU A 68 2.10 -0.70 12.04
N SER A 69 3.12 -0.28 12.80
CA SER A 69 4.19 -1.18 13.25
C SER A 69 3.66 -2.24 14.21
N GLY A 70 2.82 -1.85 15.18
CA GLY A 70 2.20 -2.80 16.11
C GLY A 70 1.21 -3.75 15.42
N TRP A 71 0.52 -3.28 14.37
CA TRP A 71 -0.32 -4.15 13.55
C TRP A 71 0.48 -5.18 12.76
N ALA A 72 1.67 -4.81 12.28
CA ALA A 72 2.53 -5.69 11.49
C ALA A 72 3.29 -6.70 12.36
N GLU A 73 3.57 -6.36 13.63
CA GLU A 73 4.39 -7.15 14.57
C GLU A 73 4.03 -8.65 14.68
N PRO A 74 2.75 -9.08 14.71
CA PRO A 74 2.40 -10.49 14.84
C PRO A 74 2.76 -11.34 13.61
N TYR A 75 3.02 -10.70 12.47
CA TYR A 75 3.32 -11.38 11.21
C TYR A 75 4.81 -11.52 10.99
N ARG A 76 5.18 -12.58 10.29
CA ARG A 76 6.55 -12.72 9.80
C ARG A 76 6.84 -11.70 8.70
N PRO A 77 8.03 -11.06 8.68
CA PRO A 77 8.41 -10.11 7.65
C PRO A 77 8.19 -10.67 6.23
N GLU A 78 8.54 -11.94 6.02
CA GLU A 78 8.45 -12.58 4.70
C GLU A 78 7.01 -12.65 4.18
N VAL A 79 6.05 -12.84 5.09
CA VAL A 79 4.61 -12.90 4.78
C VAL A 79 4.09 -11.51 4.38
N LEU A 80 4.65 -10.46 4.98
CA LEU A 80 4.39 -9.07 4.63
C LEU A 80 5.12 -8.62 3.35
N GLY A 81 5.93 -9.49 2.73
CA GLY A 81 6.78 -9.14 1.59
C GLY A 81 7.98 -8.28 1.98
N LEU A 82 8.40 -8.30 3.24
CA LEU A 82 9.50 -7.53 3.80
C LEU A 82 10.67 -8.44 4.19
N THR A 83 11.88 -7.87 4.18
CA THR A 83 13.01 -8.50 4.87
C THR A 83 12.95 -8.20 6.37
N PRO A 84 13.58 -9.01 7.23
CA PRO A 84 13.69 -8.70 8.66
C PRO A 84 14.29 -7.32 8.93
N GLY A 85 15.30 -6.92 8.15
CA GLY A 85 15.90 -5.58 8.24
C GLY A 85 14.90 -4.47 7.88
N ALA A 86 14.13 -4.66 6.81
CA ALA A 86 13.12 -3.70 6.38
C ALA A 86 11.98 -3.55 7.40
N MET A 87 11.60 -4.65 8.07
CA MET A 87 10.59 -4.64 9.13
C MET A 87 10.99 -3.74 10.30
N THR A 88 12.26 -3.73 10.70
CA THR A 88 12.74 -2.85 11.79
C THR A 88 12.70 -1.37 11.44
N ALA A 89 12.62 -1.03 10.15
CA ALA A 89 12.48 0.35 9.69
C ALA A 89 11.02 0.81 9.59
N LEU A 90 10.04 -0.07 9.78
CA LEU A 90 8.62 0.26 9.66
C LEU A 90 8.16 1.18 10.80
N ASN A 91 7.70 2.37 10.44
CA ASN A 91 7.02 3.32 11.33
C ASN A 91 6.20 4.32 10.50
N ASP A 92 5.46 5.16 11.21
CA ASP A 92 4.60 6.20 10.64
C ASP A 92 5.36 7.28 9.87
N ASP A 93 6.56 7.70 10.29
CA ASP A 93 7.42 8.61 9.49
C ASP A 93 7.77 7.99 8.13
N ARG A 94 8.12 6.70 8.08
CA ARG A 94 8.39 6.01 6.82
C ARG A 94 7.13 5.85 5.97
N ALA A 95 5.98 5.58 6.58
CA ALA A 95 4.70 5.56 5.90
C ALA A 95 4.36 6.92 5.29
N ALA A 96 4.50 8.00 6.05
CA ALA A 96 4.28 9.36 5.59
C ALA A 96 5.22 9.73 4.43
N ARG A 97 6.52 9.41 4.53
CA ARG A 97 7.48 9.64 3.44
C ARG A 97 7.15 8.84 2.18
N ALA A 98 6.69 7.60 2.30
CA ALA A 98 6.27 6.81 1.14
C ALA A 98 5.02 7.43 0.46
N LEU A 99 4.09 7.97 1.25
CA LEU A 99 2.93 8.72 0.74
C LEU A 99 3.35 10.03 0.07
N ASP A 100 4.35 10.73 0.58
CA ASP A 100 4.96 11.89 -0.06
C ASP A 100 5.57 11.53 -1.42
N VAL A 101 6.30 10.41 -1.52
CA VAL A 101 6.84 9.93 -2.80
C VAL A 101 5.71 9.61 -3.79
N LEU A 102 4.63 8.96 -3.34
CA LEU A 102 3.44 8.72 -4.18
C LEU A 102 2.74 10.02 -4.58
N PHE A 103 2.72 11.03 -3.70
CA PHE A 103 2.20 12.34 -4.01
C PHE A 103 3.03 13.02 -5.13
N ASP A 104 4.34 12.84 -5.13
CA ASP A 104 5.25 13.42 -6.12
C ASP A 104 5.37 12.60 -7.42
N ALA A 105 4.96 11.34 -7.42
CA ALA A 105 4.94 10.47 -8.62
C ALA A 105 3.83 10.82 -9.64
N ASP A 106 4.02 10.40 -10.90
CA ASP A 106 2.96 10.41 -11.91
C ASP A 106 1.95 9.28 -11.64
N ARG A 107 1.00 9.58 -10.74
CA ARG A 107 -0.05 8.64 -10.32
C ARG A 107 -0.96 8.23 -11.47
N ALA A 108 -1.13 9.06 -12.51
CA ALA A 108 -1.99 8.73 -13.63
C ALA A 108 -1.38 7.58 -14.45
N SER A 109 -0.09 7.70 -14.77
CA SER A 109 0.66 6.63 -15.45
C SER A 109 0.75 5.36 -14.61
N LEU A 110 1.09 5.50 -13.32
CA LEU A 110 1.14 4.37 -12.37
C LEU A 110 -0.20 3.61 -12.33
N LEU A 111 -1.31 4.32 -12.12
CA LEU A 111 -2.65 3.70 -12.04
C LEU A 111 -3.04 3.05 -13.37
N THR A 112 -2.75 3.71 -14.48
CA THR A 112 -3.04 3.18 -15.83
C THR A 112 -2.32 1.85 -16.05
N GLU A 113 -1.04 1.75 -15.68
CA GLU A 113 -0.27 0.51 -15.81
C GLU A 113 -0.86 -0.62 -14.96
N VAL A 114 -1.23 -0.34 -13.70
CA VAL A 114 -1.89 -1.31 -12.82
C VAL A 114 -3.21 -1.81 -13.43
N VAL A 115 -4.05 -0.90 -13.94
CA VAL A 115 -5.34 -1.26 -14.54
C VAL A 115 -5.17 -2.06 -15.81
N VAL A 116 -4.31 -1.63 -16.74
CA VAL A 116 -4.03 -2.38 -17.98
C VAL A 116 -3.49 -3.78 -17.66
N ARG A 117 -2.64 -3.89 -16.64
CA ARG A 117 -2.14 -5.19 -16.18
C ARG A 117 -3.27 -6.06 -15.61
N ALA A 118 -4.16 -5.50 -14.79
CA ALA A 118 -5.29 -6.23 -14.24
C ALA A 118 -6.22 -6.76 -15.33
N VAL A 119 -6.55 -5.92 -16.31
CA VAL A 119 -7.38 -6.31 -17.46
C VAL A 119 -6.77 -7.49 -18.21
N ARG A 120 -5.47 -7.43 -18.52
CA ARG A 120 -4.78 -8.48 -19.27
C ARG A 120 -4.60 -9.77 -18.45
N GLU A 121 -4.21 -9.65 -17.18
CA GLU A 121 -3.91 -10.77 -16.31
C GLU A 121 -5.18 -11.57 -15.93
N PHE A 122 -6.30 -10.88 -15.74
CA PHE A 122 -7.56 -11.48 -15.29
C PHE A 122 -8.64 -11.54 -16.37
N HIS A 123 -8.33 -11.13 -17.59
CA HIS A 123 -9.28 -11.10 -18.72
C HIS A 123 -10.56 -10.35 -18.35
N VAL A 124 -10.41 -9.18 -17.72
CA VAL A 124 -11.55 -8.37 -17.27
C VAL A 124 -12.33 -7.89 -18.49
N ASP A 125 -13.62 -8.17 -18.51
CA ASP A 125 -14.54 -7.68 -19.54
C ASP A 125 -14.66 -6.15 -19.46
N LEU A 126 -14.56 -5.50 -20.62
CA LEU A 126 -14.59 -4.05 -20.79
C LEU A 126 -15.85 -3.55 -21.51
N ASP A 127 -16.79 -4.43 -21.87
CA ASP A 127 -18.03 -4.08 -22.55
C ASP A 127 -18.98 -3.26 -21.65
N ARG A 128 -18.81 -3.35 -20.33
CA ARG A 128 -19.58 -2.59 -19.34
C ARG A 128 -18.69 -1.96 -18.29
N VAL A 129 -18.85 -0.65 -18.11
CA VAL A 129 -18.17 0.10 -17.05
C VAL A 129 -19.16 0.34 -15.90
N HIS A 130 -18.86 -0.23 -14.74
CA HIS A 130 -19.55 0.09 -13.49
C HIS A 130 -18.76 1.16 -12.76
N ASN A 131 -19.38 2.31 -12.50
CA ASN A 131 -18.79 3.35 -11.66
C ASN A 131 -19.37 3.25 -10.26
N ASP A 132 -18.63 2.62 -9.35
CA ASP A 132 -18.93 2.62 -7.92
C ASP A 132 -18.20 3.80 -7.25
N SER A 133 -18.84 4.98 -7.29
CA SER A 133 -18.27 6.18 -6.68
C SER A 133 -18.37 6.07 -5.16
N THR A 134 -17.24 6.04 -4.46
CA THR A 134 -17.22 6.21 -2.99
C THR A 134 -17.27 7.69 -2.63
N THR A 135 -18.22 8.11 -1.81
CA THR A 135 -18.20 9.46 -1.25
C THR A 135 -17.38 9.51 0.04
N LEU A 136 -16.56 10.55 0.20
CA LEU A 136 -15.78 10.78 1.41
C LEU A 136 -16.34 11.98 2.19
N THR A 137 -16.76 11.75 3.43
CA THR A 137 -17.11 12.83 4.37
C THR A 137 -15.87 13.21 5.17
N LEU A 138 -15.61 14.52 5.27
CA LEU A 138 -14.53 15.07 6.07
C LEU A 138 -15.08 15.67 7.38
N GLN A 139 -14.42 15.40 8.50
CA GLN A 139 -14.76 15.98 9.81
C GLN A 139 -13.51 16.60 10.44
N GLY A 140 -13.59 17.88 10.84
CA GLY A 140 -12.49 18.61 11.47
C GLY A 140 -12.08 19.89 10.74
N ALA A 141 -10.96 20.48 11.16
CA ALA A 141 -10.49 21.77 10.68
C ALA A 141 -9.62 21.66 9.41
N TYR A 142 -10.25 21.54 8.25
CA TYR A 142 -9.56 21.45 6.94
C TYR A 142 -9.26 22.83 6.32
N ARG A 143 -8.81 23.81 7.11
CA ARG A 143 -8.58 25.20 6.64
C ARG A 143 -7.60 25.31 5.46
N LYS A 144 -6.72 24.33 5.28
CA LYS A 144 -5.71 24.27 4.20
C LYS A 144 -6.11 23.33 3.05
N ALA A 145 -7.32 22.80 3.03
CA ALA A 145 -7.86 22.02 1.93
C ALA A 145 -8.56 22.95 0.93
N ASP A 146 -7.83 23.93 0.42
CA ASP A 146 -8.29 25.01 -0.45
C ASP A 146 -8.01 24.76 -1.94
N GLY A 147 -7.39 23.61 -2.27
CA GLY A 147 -6.96 23.29 -3.63
C GLY A 147 -5.66 23.98 -4.04
N ARG A 148 -4.86 24.45 -3.09
CA ARG A 148 -3.54 25.06 -3.34
C ARG A 148 -2.59 24.12 -4.08
N THR A 149 -1.57 24.71 -4.69
CA THR A 149 -0.46 23.96 -5.29
C THR A 149 0.56 23.59 -4.22
N VAL A 150 0.90 22.30 -4.13
CA VAL A 150 1.98 21.76 -3.29
C VAL A 150 2.91 20.98 -4.20
N ARG A 151 4.22 21.29 -4.18
CA ARG A 151 5.24 20.61 -5.01
C ARG A 151 4.84 20.53 -6.51
N GLY A 152 4.27 21.61 -7.04
CA GLY A 152 3.83 21.69 -8.44
C GLY A 152 2.50 20.99 -8.76
N LYS A 153 1.83 20.39 -7.77
CA LYS A 153 0.56 19.68 -7.96
C LYS A 153 -0.58 20.32 -7.19
N ARG A 154 -1.74 20.43 -7.83
CA ARG A 154 -2.95 20.98 -7.21
C ARG A 154 -3.54 19.97 -6.24
N THR A 155 -3.78 20.37 -4.99
CA THR A 155 -4.40 19.50 -3.98
C THR A 155 -5.91 19.40 -4.15
N VAL A 156 -6.53 18.46 -3.45
CA VAL A 156 -8.00 18.37 -3.38
C VAL A 156 -8.52 19.50 -2.50
N ARG A 157 -9.57 20.18 -2.97
CA ARG A 157 -10.29 21.19 -2.21
C ARG A 157 -11.44 20.54 -1.43
N ALA A 158 -11.50 20.75 -0.12
CA ALA A 158 -12.67 20.41 0.66
C ALA A 158 -13.81 21.37 0.27
N ALA A 159 -14.99 20.82 0.02
CA ALA A 159 -16.18 21.58 -0.32
C ALA A 159 -17.34 21.16 0.59
N TRP A 160 -18.23 22.11 0.88
CA TRP A 160 -19.50 21.83 1.51
C TRP A 160 -20.47 21.33 0.45
N GLY A 161 -21.21 20.26 0.74
CA GLY A 161 -22.19 19.69 -0.17
C GLY A 161 -22.95 18.53 0.47
N HIS A 162 -23.97 18.04 -0.22
CA HIS A 162 -24.70 16.85 0.20
C HIS A 162 -23.89 15.60 -0.15
N ASN A 163 -23.70 14.73 0.84
CA ASN A 163 -23.21 13.37 0.61
C ASN A 163 -24.41 12.46 0.25
N LYS A 164 -24.17 11.47 -0.61
CA LYS A 164 -25.09 10.37 -0.92
C LYS A 164 -25.37 9.49 0.29
#